data_AF-A0A6C8GXD2-F1
#
_entry.id   AF-A0A6C8GXD2-F1
#
_cell.length_a   1.000
_cell.length_b   1.000
_cell.length_c   1.000
_cell.angle_alpha   90.00
_cell.angle_beta   90.00
_cell.angle_gamma   90.00
#
_symmetry.space_group_name_H-M   'P 1'
#
loop_
_entity.id
_entity.type
_entity.pdbx_description
1 polymer ?
#
loop_
_entity_poly.entity_id
_entity_poly.type
_entity_poly.pdbx_seq_one_letter_code
_entity_poly.pdbx_strand_id
1 'polypeptide(L)'
;MMSLAGKKIVLGVSGGIAAYKTPELVRRLRERGADVRVAMTEAAKAFITPLSLQAVSGYPVSDSLLDPAAEAAMGHIELGKWADLVILAPATADLIARVASGMANDLVSTICLATPAPVAVLPAMNQQMYRAAATQHNLEVLASRGLFIWGPDSGSQACGDVGPGRMLDPLVIVDKAAAHFAAVNDLRHLNIMITAGPTREPLDPVRYISNHSSGKMGFAIAA
;
A
#
# COMPACT_ATOMS: atom_id res chain seq x y z
N MET A 1 -6.40 -13.33 -13.74
CA MET A 1 -5.46 -13.86 -12.72
C MET A 1 -5.60 -13.03 -11.46
N MET A 2 -5.72 -13.67 -10.29
CA MET A 2 -5.77 -12.97 -8.99
C MET A 2 -4.35 -12.56 -8.56
N SER A 3 -3.75 -11.59 -9.26
CA SER A 3 -2.36 -11.16 -9.01
C SER A 3 -2.14 -10.51 -7.64
N LEU A 4 -3.21 -10.18 -6.93
CA LEU A 4 -3.19 -9.57 -5.59
C LEU A 4 -3.90 -10.43 -4.54
N ALA A 5 -4.09 -11.73 -4.80
CA ALA A 5 -4.78 -12.63 -3.89
C ALA A 5 -4.24 -12.55 -2.45
N GLY A 6 -5.12 -12.23 -1.51
CA GLY A 6 -4.80 -12.16 -0.07
C GLY A 6 -3.89 -11.00 0.34
N LYS A 7 -3.61 -10.05 -0.58
CA LYS A 7 -2.84 -8.84 -0.26
C LYS A 7 -3.74 -7.80 0.40
N LYS A 8 -3.27 -7.25 1.52
CA LYS A 8 -3.99 -6.27 2.32
C LYS A 8 -3.49 -4.88 1.95
N ILE A 9 -4.37 -4.06 1.39
CA ILE A 9 -4.03 -2.72 0.92
C ILE A 9 -4.83 -1.69 1.71
N VAL A 10 -4.13 -0.72 2.29
CA VAL A 10 -4.77 0.46 2.87
C VAL A 10 -4.74 1.60 1.85
N LEU A 11 -5.90 2.11 1.49
CA LEU A 11 -6.05 3.26 0.60
C LEU A 11 -6.29 4.52 1.42
N GLY A 12 -5.28 5.40 1.49
CA GLY A 12 -5.38 6.74 2.07
C GLY A 12 -5.86 7.76 1.03
N VAL A 13 -7.01 8.39 1.27
CA VAL A 13 -7.62 9.35 0.34
C VAL A 13 -7.50 10.78 0.88
N SER A 14 -6.90 11.68 0.08
CA SER A 14 -6.81 13.11 0.40
C SER A 14 -7.74 14.01 -0.43
N GLY A 15 -7.91 15.26 0.01
CA GLY A 15 -8.86 16.22 -0.58
C GLY A 15 -8.41 16.85 -1.88
N GLY A 16 -8.58 16.14 -3.00
CA GLY A 16 -8.41 16.69 -4.34
C GLY A 16 -9.43 16.12 -5.32
N ILE A 17 -9.68 16.82 -6.43
CA ILE A 17 -10.72 16.41 -7.39
C ILE A 17 -10.54 14.97 -7.88
N ALA A 18 -9.30 14.48 -8.01
CA ALA A 18 -9.03 13.10 -8.42
C ALA A 18 -9.55 12.02 -7.45
N ALA A 19 -10.03 12.39 -6.25
CA ALA A 19 -10.65 11.46 -5.30
C ALA A 19 -11.87 10.73 -5.91
N TYR A 20 -12.57 11.30 -6.90
CA TYR A 20 -13.67 10.58 -7.58
C TYR A 20 -13.21 9.29 -8.29
N LYS A 21 -11.91 9.15 -8.59
CA LYS A 21 -11.35 7.94 -9.22
C LYS A 21 -11.15 6.79 -8.23
N THR A 22 -11.21 7.06 -6.94
CA THR A 22 -10.89 6.08 -5.89
C THR A 22 -11.88 4.92 -5.77
N PRO A 23 -13.21 5.07 -5.99
CA PRO A 23 -14.10 3.92 -5.97
C PRO A 23 -13.77 2.89 -7.06
N GLU A 24 -13.42 3.36 -8.25
CA GLU A 24 -12.97 2.48 -9.34
C GLU A 24 -11.64 1.80 -8.99
N LEU A 25 -10.68 2.53 -8.41
CA LEU A 25 -9.42 1.95 -7.94
C LEU A 25 -9.66 0.82 -6.93
N VAL A 26 -10.51 1.04 -5.92
CA VAL A 26 -10.87 0.01 -4.94
C VAL A 26 -11.47 -1.20 -5.64
N ARG A 27 -12.42 -1.00 -6.54
CA ARG A 27 -13.07 -2.08 -7.29
C ARG A 27 -12.05 -2.91 -8.07
N ARG A 28 -11.12 -2.26 -8.79
CA ARG A 28 -10.09 -2.94 -9.59
C ARG A 28 -9.06 -3.69 -8.75
N LEU A 29 -8.66 -3.15 -7.60
CA LEU A 29 -7.78 -3.86 -6.66
C LEU A 29 -8.46 -5.14 -6.14
N ARG A 30 -9.74 -5.04 -5.75
CA ARG A 30 -10.53 -6.20 -5.27
C ARG A 30 -10.78 -7.23 -6.37
N GLU A 31 -11.04 -6.81 -7.61
CA GLU A 31 -11.15 -7.71 -8.77
C GLU A 31 -9.88 -8.55 -8.98
N ARG A 32 -8.70 -8.06 -8.54
CA ARG A 32 -7.43 -8.82 -8.56
C ARG A 32 -7.16 -9.63 -7.28
N GLY A 33 -8.09 -9.65 -6.33
CA GLY A 33 -8.04 -10.46 -5.11
C GLY A 33 -7.47 -9.76 -3.88
N ALA A 34 -7.26 -8.45 -3.92
CA ALA A 34 -6.80 -7.69 -2.76
C ALA A 34 -7.95 -7.43 -1.77
N ASP A 35 -7.64 -7.45 -0.47
CA ASP A 35 -8.49 -6.87 0.56
C ASP A 35 -8.13 -5.39 0.68
N VAL A 36 -9.12 -4.50 0.56
CA VAL A 36 -8.88 -3.04 0.54
C VAL A 36 -9.63 -2.39 1.68
N ARG A 37 -8.90 -1.76 2.60
CA ARG A 37 -9.47 -0.87 3.63
C ARG A 37 -9.15 0.57 3.30
N VAL A 38 -10.06 1.48 3.61
CA VAL A 38 -9.95 2.88 3.20
C VAL A 38 -9.84 3.77 4.42
N ALA A 39 -8.86 4.66 4.40
CA ALA A 39 -8.71 5.76 5.34
C ALA A 39 -8.88 7.10 4.61
N MET A 40 -9.63 8.05 5.19
CA MET A 40 -9.91 9.34 4.56
C MET A 40 -9.43 10.50 5.42
N THR A 41 -8.89 11.54 4.78
CA THR A 41 -8.74 12.85 5.41
C THR A 41 -10.09 13.59 5.44
N GLU A 42 -10.26 14.56 6.34
CA GLU A 42 -11.46 15.41 6.35
C GLU A 42 -11.71 16.09 4.99
N ALA A 43 -10.66 16.61 4.35
CA ALA A 43 -10.78 17.26 3.04
C ALA A 43 -11.24 16.30 1.92
N ALA A 44 -10.97 15.00 2.03
CA ALA A 44 -11.43 14.02 1.05
C ALA A 44 -12.96 13.87 1.05
N LYS A 45 -13.61 14.02 2.21
CA LYS A 45 -15.07 13.87 2.38
C LYS A 45 -15.87 14.89 1.55
N ALA A 46 -15.25 16.01 1.17
CA ALA A 46 -15.84 17.02 0.29
C ALA A 46 -15.89 16.60 -1.19
N PHE A 47 -15.07 15.64 -1.62
CA PHE A 47 -14.99 15.18 -3.00
C PHE A 47 -15.59 13.79 -3.23
N ILE A 48 -15.54 12.94 -2.20
CA ILE A 48 -16.10 11.58 -2.24
C ILE A 48 -16.60 11.22 -0.85
N THR A 49 -17.73 10.51 -0.75
CA THR A 49 -18.32 10.17 0.55
C THR A 49 -17.76 8.86 1.11
N PRO A 50 -17.61 8.72 2.44
CA PRO A 50 -17.27 7.45 3.07
C PRO A 50 -18.19 6.30 2.65
N LEU A 51 -19.49 6.56 2.49
CA LEU A 51 -20.48 5.56 2.06
C LEU A 51 -20.16 4.96 0.68
N SER A 52 -19.70 5.79 -0.26
CA SER A 52 -19.34 5.32 -1.61
C SER A 52 -18.16 4.35 -1.56
N LEU A 53 -17.16 4.67 -0.74
CA LEU A 53 -15.96 3.85 -0.60
C LEU A 53 -16.22 2.58 0.22
N GLN A 54 -17.09 2.65 1.23
CA GLN A 54 -17.57 1.47 1.96
C GLN A 54 -18.28 0.48 1.05
N ALA A 55 -19.15 0.96 0.15
CA ALA A 55 -19.90 0.10 -0.75
C ALA A 55 -18.98 -0.70 -1.69
N VAL A 56 -17.92 -0.08 -2.22
CA VAL A 56 -16.97 -0.76 -3.12
C VAL A 56 -15.87 -1.52 -2.39
N SER A 57 -15.52 -1.17 -1.14
CA SER A 57 -14.51 -1.87 -0.35
C SER A 57 -15.08 -3.09 0.38
N GLY A 58 -16.35 -3.04 0.80
CA GLY A 58 -16.94 -4.03 1.69
C GLY A 58 -16.53 -3.87 3.17
N TYR A 59 -15.82 -2.80 3.52
CA TYR A 59 -15.35 -2.51 4.88
C TYR A 59 -15.75 -1.10 5.32
N PRO A 60 -15.96 -0.86 6.62
CA PRO A 60 -16.11 0.49 7.15
C PRO A 60 -14.93 1.37 6.74
N VAL A 61 -15.21 2.63 6.43
CA VAL A 61 -14.18 3.62 6.12
C VAL A 61 -13.74 4.31 7.39
N SER A 62 -12.42 4.34 7.64
CA SER A 62 -11.85 5.01 8.80
C SER A 62 -11.54 6.46 8.44
N ASP A 63 -12.08 7.41 9.19
CA ASP A 63 -12.02 8.82 8.74
C ASP A 63 -11.80 9.83 9.87
N SER A 64 -11.51 9.35 11.08
CA SER A 64 -11.15 10.13 12.26
C SER A 64 -10.00 9.46 12.99
N LEU A 65 -9.05 10.26 13.48
CA LEU A 65 -7.94 9.77 14.31
C LEU A 65 -8.40 9.42 15.72
N LEU A 66 -9.41 10.13 16.23
CA LEU A 66 -9.90 10.02 17.62
C LEU A 66 -11.32 9.48 17.64
N ASP A 67 -11.59 8.42 16.87
CA ASP A 67 -12.85 7.70 16.95
C ASP A 67 -12.87 6.86 18.24
N PRO A 68 -13.74 7.16 19.22
CA PRO A 68 -13.78 6.41 20.49
C PRO A 68 -14.01 4.90 20.30
N ALA A 69 -14.72 4.49 19.24
CA ALA A 69 -14.97 3.08 18.97
C ALA A 69 -13.72 2.37 18.40
N ALA A 70 -12.91 3.08 17.62
CA ALA A 70 -11.67 2.55 17.03
C ALA A 70 -10.46 2.66 17.96
N GLU A 71 -10.40 3.69 18.81
CA GLU A 71 -9.31 3.93 19.75
C GLU A 71 -9.26 2.91 20.89
N ALA A 72 -10.40 2.27 21.22
CA ALA A 72 -10.42 1.13 22.13
C ALA A 72 -9.51 -0.03 21.66
N ALA A 73 -9.21 -0.11 20.36
CA ALA A 73 -8.33 -1.09 19.75
C ALA A 73 -7.05 -0.47 19.14
N MET A 74 -6.75 0.81 19.38
CA MET A 74 -5.67 1.55 18.69
C MET A 74 -5.78 1.43 17.15
N GLY A 75 -6.95 1.74 16.59
CA GLY A 75 -7.28 1.45 15.19
C GLY A 75 -6.28 1.98 14.15
N HIS A 76 -5.60 3.09 14.41
CA HIS A 76 -4.56 3.63 13.53
C HIS A 76 -3.30 2.73 13.47
N ILE A 77 -2.91 2.11 14.58
CA ILE A 77 -1.80 1.14 14.65
C ILE A 77 -2.21 -0.18 14.01
N GLU A 78 -3.43 -0.66 14.29
CA GLU A 78 -3.90 -1.92 13.71
C GLU A 78 -4.02 -1.83 12.20
N LEU A 79 -4.55 -0.73 11.67
CA LEU A 79 -4.67 -0.54 10.23
C LEU A 79 -3.28 -0.43 9.56
N GLY A 80 -2.34 0.26 10.21
CA GLY A 80 -0.95 0.32 9.77
C GLY A 80 -0.25 -1.05 9.76
N LYS A 81 -0.44 -1.88 10.79
CA LYS A 81 0.12 -3.26 10.88
C LYS A 81 -0.59 -4.25 9.97
N TRP A 82 -1.86 -4.01 9.67
CA TRP A 82 -2.66 -4.88 8.81
C TRP A 82 -2.25 -4.77 7.33
N ALA A 83 -1.76 -3.60 6.90
CA ALA A 83 -1.37 -3.35 5.52
C ALA A 83 -0.14 -4.17 5.10
N ASP A 84 -0.17 -4.74 3.90
CA ASP A 84 1.00 -5.19 3.15
C ASP A 84 1.52 -4.06 2.22
N LEU A 85 0.67 -3.09 1.87
CA LEU A 85 0.98 -1.89 1.09
C LEU A 85 0.00 -0.76 1.47
N VAL A 86 0.51 0.45 1.64
CA VAL A 86 -0.31 1.66 1.77
C VAL A 86 -0.26 2.45 0.46
N ILE A 87 -1.42 2.84 -0.07
CA ILE A 87 -1.54 3.65 -1.29
C ILE A 87 -2.19 4.98 -0.93
N LEU A 88 -1.51 6.10 -1.17
CA LEU A 88 -2.06 7.44 -1.00
C LEU A 88 -2.56 7.97 -2.35
N ALA A 89 -3.88 7.93 -2.57
CA ALA A 89 -4.48 8.28 -3.85
C ALA A 89 -5.84 9.01 -3.70
N PRO A 90 -5.97 10.26 -4.19
CA PRO A 90 -4.85 11.13 -4.57
C PRO A 90 -3.99 11.47 -3.36
N ALA A 91 -2.71 11.76 -3.59
CA ALA A 91 -1.85 12.47 -2.65
C ALA A 91 -1.75 13.94 -3.09
N THR A 92 -2.45 14.83 -2.39
CA THR A 92 -2.37 16.28 -2.62
C THR A 92 -1.03 16.83 -2.15
N ALA A 93 -0.70 18.05 -2.59
CA ALA A 93 0.50 18.76 -2.11
C ALA A 93 0.53 18.88 -0.57
N ASP A 94 -0.63 19.10 0.05
CA ASP A 94 -0.80 19.16 1.50
C ASP A 94 -0.43 17.83 2.18
N LEU A 95 -1.04 16.71 1.73
CA LEU A 95 -0.74 15.40 2.30
C LEU A 95 0.75 15.04 2.12
N ILE A 96 1.31 15.32 0.94
CA ILE A 96 2.74 15.10 0.65
C ILE A 96 3.62 15.89 1.62
N ALA A 97 3.31 17.17 1.86
CA ALA A 97 4.06 18.01 2.79
C ALA A 97 4.00 17.48 4.23
N ARG A 98 2.82 17.06 4.69
CA ARG A 98 2.63 16.51 6.03
C ARG A 98 3.38 15.19 6.23
N VAL A 99 3.31 14.26 5.28
CA VAL A 99 4.06 13.01 5.34
C VAL A 99 5.57 13.26 5.26
N ALA A 100 6.03 14.18 4.41
CA ALA A 100 7.45 14.55 4.30
C ALA A 100 7.98 15.17 5.61
N SER A 101 7.14 15.91 6.31
CA SER A 101 7.48 16.55 7.58
C SER A 101 7.33 15.62 8.79
N GLY A 102 6.78 14.41 8.60
CA GLY A 102 6.52 13.46 9.69
C GLY A 102 5.38 13.91 10.61
N MET A 103 4.38 14.63 10.09
CA MET A 103 3.20 15.01 10.85
C MET A 103 2.24 13.82 11.00
N ALA A 104 1.58 13.74 12.16
CA ALA A 104 0.63 12.68 12.53
C ALA A 104 -0.70 13.27 13.03
N ASN A 105 -1.20 14.31 12.34
CA ASN A 105 -2.32 15.12 12.79
C ASN A 105 -3.67 14.73 12.15
N ASP A 106 -3.69 13.72 11.29
CA ASP A 106 -4.90 13.02 10.85
C ASP A 106 -4.63 11.52 10.71
N LEU A 107 -5.68 10.72 10.55
CA LEU A 107 -5.55 9.26 10.49
C LEU A 107 -4.64 8.79 9.34
N VAL A 108 -4.75 9.39 8.15
CA VAL A 108 -4.00 8.96 6.96
C VAL A 108 -2.49 9.19 7.15
N SER A 109 -2.11 10.38 7.63
CA SER A 109 -0.71 10.72 7.91
C SER A 109 -0.14 9.90 9.07
N THR A 110 -0.94 9.65 10.12
CA THR A 110 -0.55 8.77 11.23
C THR A 110 -0.30 7.33 10.79
N ILE A 111 -1.15 6.77 9.92
CA ILE A 111 -0.93 5.42 9.34
C ILE A 111 0.41 5.35 8.60
N CYS A 112 0.79 6.39 7.87
CA CYS A 112 2.05 6.42 7.13
C CYS A 112 3.28 6.34 8.05
N LEU A 113 3.19 6.82 9.29
CA LEU A 113 4.25 6.73 10.29
C LEU A 113 4.21 5.42 11.08
N ALA A 114 3.03 4.87 11.30
CA ALA A 114 2.83 3.67 12.11
C ALA A 114 2.98 2.35 11.33
N THR A 115 2.90 2.40 10.00
CA THR A 115 2.95 1.19 9.16
C THR A 115 4.39 0.71 8.95
N PRO A 116 4.67 -0.61 9.08
CA PRO A 116 5.92 -1.19 8.60
C PRO A 116 5.88 -1.49 7.08
N ALA A 117 4.71 -1.36 6.44
CA ALA A 117 4.52 -1.66 5.04
C ALA A 117 5.08 -0.55 4.14
N PRO A 118 5.48 -0.86 2.90
CA PRO A 118 5.81 0.16 1.91
C PRO A 118 4.63 1.10 1.67
N VAL A 119 4.94 2.38 1.41
CA VAL A 119 3.94 3.41 1.10
C VAL A 119 4.16 3.91 -0.33
N ALA A 120 3.10 3.87 -1.14
CA ALA A 120 3.06 4.44 -2.48
C ALA A 120 2.27 5.76 -2.48
N VAL A 121 2.91 6.82 -2.95
CA VAL A 121 2.38 8.17 -3.03
C VAL A 121 1.98 8.45 -4.48
N LEU A 122 0.74 8.86 -4.73
CA LEU A 122 0.23 9.19 -6.06
C LEU A 122 -0.08 10.68 -6.18
N PRO A 123 0.90 11.52 -6.55
CA PRO A 123 0.70 12.96 -6.62
C PRO A 123 -0.45 13.33 -7.56
N ALA A 124 -1.35 14.20 -7.09
CA ALA A 124 -2.41 14.76 -7.93
C ALA A 124 -2.73 16.21 -7.51
N MET A 125 -2.41 17.15 -8.41
CA MET A 125 -2.53 18.59 -8.18
C MET A 125 -2.39 19.36 -9.49
N ASN A 126 -2.65 20.67 -9.47
CA ASN A 126 -2.37 21.52 -10.62
C ASN A 126 -0.88 21.47 -11.01
N GLN A 127 -0.56 21.63 -12.30
CA GLN A 127 0.84 21.60 -12.78
C GLN A 127 1.79 22.60 -12.11
N GLN A 128 1.32 23.79 -11.73
CA GLN A 128 2.13 24.79 -11.05
C GLN A 128 2.44 24.35 -9.61
N MET A 129 1.45 23.79 -8.92
CA MET A 129 1.65 23.19 -7.59
C MET A 129 2.63 22.02 -7.68
N TYR A 130 2.50 21.15 -8.68
CA TYR A 130 3.41 20.03 -8.85
C TYR A 130 4.85 20.51 -9.08
N ARG A 131 5.05 21.50 -9.95
CA ARG A 131 6.38 22.07 -10.25
C ARG A 131 6.95 22.96 -9.15
N ALA A 132 6.18 23.29 -8.11
CA ALA A 132 6.65 24.14 -7.04
C ALA A 132 7.86 23.49 -6.33
N ALA A 133 8.88 24.29 -6.02
CA ALA A 133 10.12 23.80 -5.41
C ALA A 133 9.87 23.04 -4.10
N ALA A 134 8.93 23.52 -3.27
CA ALA A 134 8.55 22.85 -2.04
C ALA A 134 7.97 21.44 -2.27
N THR A 135 7.11 21.29 -3.30
CA THR A 135 6.52 19.99 -3.63
C THR A 135 7.56 19.03 -4.18
N GLN A 136 8.44 19.50 -5.07
CA GLN A 136 9.54 18.67 -5.59
C GLN A 136 10.49 18.23 -4.47
N HIS A 137 10.89 19.14 -3.59
CA HIS A 137 11.71 18.81 -2.42
C HIS A 137 11.03 17.77 -1.51
N ASN A 138 9.74 17.93 -1.23
CA ASN A 138 9.01 16.96 -0.41
C ASN A 138 8.96 15.58 -1.08
N LEU A 139 8.76 15.51 -2.39
CA LEU A 139 8.78 14.24 -3.14
C LEU A 139 10.16 13.57 -3.09
N GLU A 140 11.24 14.34 -3.20
CA GLU A 140 12.61 13.85 -3.05
C GLU A 140 12.86 13.29 -1.64
N VAL A 141 12.40 13.99 -0.59
CA VAL A 141 12.50 13.54 0.80
C VAL A 141 11.73 12.23 1.03
N LEU A 142 10.52 12.11 0.46
CA LEU A 142 9.75 10.87 0.54
C LEU A 142 10.45 9.72 -0.19
N ALA A 143 10.97 9.98 -1.39
CA ALA A 143 11.73 8.99 -2.16
C ALA A 143 13.00 8.55 -1.41
N SER A 144 13.75 9.47 -0.79
CA SER A 144 14.95 9.14 -0.02
C SER A 144 14.66 8.31 1.23
N ARG A 145 13.42 8.34 1.73
CA ARG A 145 12.93 7.50 2.83
C ARG A 145 12.38 6.15 2.36
N GLY A 146 12.46 5.85 1.06
CA GLY A 146 12.02 4.58 0.48
C GLY A 146 10.53 4.51 0.14
N LEU A 147 9.80 5.63 0.18
CA LEU A 147 8.42 5.65 -0.32
C LEU A 147 8.42 5.63 -1.86
N PHE A 148 7.47 4.90 -2.43
CA PHE A 148 7.30 4.89 -3.88
C PHE A 148 6.58 6.14 -4.35
N ILE A 149 7.13 6.85 -5.32
CA ILE A 149 6.45 7.97 -5.97
C ILE A 149 5.88 7.47 -7.30
N TRP A 150 4.56 7.30 -7.37
CA TRP A 150 3.84 6.80 -8.54
C TRP A 150 3.12 7.92 -9.26
N GLY A 151 3.72 8.39 -10.35
CA GLY A 151 3.20 9.48 -11.17
C GLY A 151 3.80 10.83 -10.77
N PRO A 152 3.12 11.95 -11.09
CA PRO A 152 1.81 12.06 -11.72
C PRO A 152 1.85 11.70 -13.21
N ASP A 153 0.67 11.57 -13.80
CA ASP A 153 0.46 11.57 -15.25
C ASP A 153 0.39 13.01 -15.80
N SER A 154 0.52 13.15 -17.12
CA SER A 154 0.43 14.43 -17.84
C SER A 154 -0.79 14.49 -18.75
N GLY A 155 -1.45 15.65 -18.82
CA GLY A 155 -2.59 15.86 -19.71
C GLY A 155 -3.46 17.06 -19.32
N SER A 156 -4.64 17.15 -19.93
CA SER A 156 -5.62 18.20 -19.62
C SER A 156 -6.11 18.12 -18.17
N GLN A 157 -6.13 19.26 -17.48
CA GLN A 157 -6.50 19.43 -16.08
C GLN A 157 -7.83 20.17 -15.94
N ALA A 158 -8.46 20.09 -14.77
CA ALA A 158 -9.77 20.71 -14.51
C ALA A 158 -9.78 22.25 -14.70
N CYS A 159 -8.63 22.90 -14.56
CA CYS A 159 -8.47 24.35 -14.78
C CYS A 159 -8.24 24.74 -16.25
N GLY A 160 -8.19 23.78 -17.18
CA GLY A 160 -7.94 24.01 -18.61
C GLY A 160 -6.47 23.87 -19.04
N ASP A 161 -5.55 23.83 -18.08
CA ASP A 161 -4.11 23.63 -18.35
C ASP A 161 -3.80 22.23 -18.90
N VAL A 162 -2.69 22.11 -19.62
CA VAL A 162 -2.10 20.83 -20.06
C VAL A 162 -0.70 20.69 -19.47
N GLY A 163 -0.48 19.64 -18.70
CA GLY A 163 0.81 19.40 -18.04
C GLY A 163 0.78 18.29 -17.01
N PRO A 164 1.90 18.05 -16.30
CA PRO A 164 1.98 17.05 -15.24
C PRO A 164 1.09 17.42 -14.06
N GLY A 165 0.58 16.42 -13.33
CA GLY A 165 -0.20 16.64 -12.11
C GLY A 165 -1.51 15.86 -12.04
N ARG A 166 -1.86 15.12 -13.09
CA ARG A 166 -3.01 14.21 -13.06
C ARG A 166 -2.67 12.98 -12.24
N MET A 167 -3.58 12.53 -11.37
CA MET A 167 -3.46 11.19 -10.78
C MET A 167 -3.45 10.14 -11.89
N LEU A 168 -2.56 9.16 -11.76
CA LEU A 168 -2.50 7.99 -12.65
C LEU A 168 -3.88 7.33 -12.82
N ASP A 169 -4.07 6.67 -13.95
CA ASP A 169 -5.27 5.87 -14.19
C ASP A 169 -5.38 4.71 -13.18
N PRO A 170 -6.56 4.41 -12.61
CA PRO A 170 -6.76 3.30 -11.68
C PRO A 170 -6.15 1.97 -12.12
N LEU A 171 -6.22 1.61 -13.40
CA LEU A 171 -5.66 0.34 -13.88
C LEU A 171 -4.13 0.34 -13.83
N VAL A 172 -3.49 1.48 -14.16
CA VAL A 172 -2.03 1.63 -14.04
C VAL A 172 -1.59 1.50 -12.58
N ILE A 173 -2.37 2.02 -11.63
CA ILE A 173 -2.09 1.90 -10.20
C ILE A 173 -2.17 0.44 -9.76
N VAL A 174 -3.21 -0.27 -10.21
CA VAL A 174 -3.39 -1.70 -9.92
C VAL A 174 -2.25 -2.54 -10.51
N ASP A 175 -1.78 -2.21 -11.71
CA ASP A 175 -0.62 -2.87 -12.33
C ASP A 175 0.66 -2.63 -11.53
N LYS A 176 0.89 -1.41 -11.05
CA LYS A 176 2.03 -1.10 -10.17
C LYS A 176 1.95 -1.86 -8.84
N ALA A 177 0.77 -1.97 -8.24
CA ALA A 177 0.57 -2.77 -7.03
C ALA A 177 0.82 -4.27 -7.31
N ALA A 178 0.33 -4.79 -8.43
CA ALA A 178 0.57 -6.19 -8.82
C ALA A 178 2.06 -6.47 -9.08
N ALA A 179 2.77 -5.55 -9.73
CA ALA A 179 4.21 -5.65 -9.97
C ALA A 179 5.01 -5.60 -8.66
N HIS A 180 4.58 -4.77 -7.69
CA HIS A 180 5.22 -4.70 -6.37
C HIS A 180 5.17 -6.04 -5.62
N PHE A 181 4.04 -6.76 -5.71
CA PHE A 181 3.87 -8.06 -5.08
C PHE A 181 4.28 -9.25 -5.97
N ALA A 182 4.76 -9.01 -7.18
CA ALA A 182 5.17 -10.07 -8.08
C ALA A 182 6.39 -10.80 -7.49
N ALA A 183 6.40 -12.12 -7.62
CA ALA A 183 7.55 -12.93 -7.21
C ALA A 183 8.81 -12.44 -7.95
N VAL A 184 9.83 -12.08 -7.18
CA VAL A 184 11.16 -11.83 -7.74
C VAL A 184 11.68 -13.18 -8.22
N ASN A 185 11.88 -13.28 -9.53
CA ASN A 185 12.32 -14.49 -10.22
C ASN A 185 13.83 -14.45 -10.50
N ASP A 186 14.59 -13.80 -9.64
CA ASP A 186 16.03 -13.59 -9.76
C ASP A 186 16.80 -14.91 -9.70
N LEU A 187 16.29 -15.93 -9.03
CA LEU A 187 16.92 -17.25 -8.92
C LEU A 187 16.65 -18.19 -10.11
N ARG A 188 15.94 -17.76 -11.16
CA ARG A 188 15.60 -18.62 -12.31
C ARG A 188 16.79 -19.23 -13.05
N HIS A 189 17.97 -18.62 -12.94
CA HIS A 189 19.20 -19.07 -13.58
C HIS A 189 19.99 -20.07 -12.72
N LEU A 190 19.51 -20.38 -11.51
CA LEU A 190 20.18 -21.28 -10.57
C LEU A 190 19.42 -22.60 -10.47
N ASN A 191 20.17 -23.70 -10.41
CA ASN A 191 19.65 -25.00 -9.99
C ASN A 191 19.94 -25.16 -8.49
N ILE A 192 18.90 -25.15 -7.65
CA ILE A 192 19.04 -25.15 -6.19
C ILE A 192 18.62 -26.52 -5.65
N MET A 193 19.51 -27.19 -4.91
CA MET A 193 19.20 -28.41 -4.16
C MET A 193 18.94 -28.06 -2.69
N ILE A 194 17.78 -28.43 -2.16
CA ILE A 194 17.40 -28.20 -0.77
C ILE A 194 17.27 -29.55 -0.06
N THR A 195 17.97 -29.73 1.06
CA THR A 195 17.80 -30.87 1.96
C THR A 195 16.92 -30.45 3.15
N ALA A 196 15.87 -31.21 3.46
CA ALA A 196 14.97 -30.91 4.56
C ALA A 196 14.58 -32.18 5.32
N GLY A 197 14.55 -32.09 6.65
CA GLY A 197 14.15 -33.19 7.53
C GLY A 197 15.21 -33.54 8.59
N PRO A 198 14.92 -34.52 9.45
CA PRO A 198 15.86 -35.01 10.44
C PRO A 198 16.87 -35.99 9.81
N THR A 199 17.99 -36.17 10.49
CA THR A 199 19.00 -37.18 10.16
C THR A 199 18.79 -38.39 11.06
N ARG A 200 18.96 -39.62 10.54
CA ARG A 200 18.89 -40.85 11.33
C ARG A 200 20.22 -41.60 11.25
N GLU A 201 20.93 -41.64 12.36
CA GLU A 201 22.20 -42.35 12.50
C GLU A 201 21.97 -43.72 13.16
N PRO A 202 22.17 -44.84 12.44
CA PRO A 202 21.85 -46.17 12.94
C PRO A 202 22.80 -46.59 14.06
N LEU A 203 22.25 -47.17 15.14
CA LEU A 203 23.01 -47.89 16.17
C LEU A 203 23.01 -49.38 15.88
N ASP A 204 21.87 -49.89 15.43
CA ASP A 204 21.61 -51.26 15.02
C ASP A 204 20.40 -51.26 14.05
N PRO A 205 19.92 -52.40 13.52
CA PRO A 205 18.82 -52.42 12.56
C PRO A 205 17.48 -51.85 13.07
N VAL A 206 17.31 -51.64 14.39
CA VAL A 206 16.05 -51.17 15.00
C VAL A 206 16.20 -49.77 15.59
N ARG A 207 17.33 -49.47 16.23
CA ARG A 207 17.55 -48.21 16.95
C ARG A 207 18.44 -47.26 16.17
N TYR A 208 18.14 -45.97 16.29
CA TYR A 208 18.91 -44.89 15.70
C TYR A 208 18.91 -43.65 16.58
N ILE A 209 19.91 -42.80 16.41
CA ILE A 209 19.96 -41.45 16.97
C ILE A 209 19.44 -40.48 15.91
N SER A 210 18.58 -39.55 16.31
CA SER A 210 18.01 -38.53 15.41
C SER A 210 17.83 -37.22 16.15
N ASN A 211 17.76 -36.13 15.38
CA ASN A 211 17.36 -34.81 15.90
C ASN A 211 15.83 -34.60 15.80
N HIS A 212 15.34 -33.52 16.42
CA HIS A 212 13.91 -33.15 16.43
C HIS A 212 13.48 -32.26 15.24
N SER A 213 14.28 -32.20 14.17
CA SER A 213 13.92 -31.40 13.00
C SER A 213 12.62 -31.91 12.39
N SER A 214 11.66 -31.00 12.23
CA SER A 214 10.40 -31.28 11.54
C SER A 214 10.50 -31.15 10.02
N GLY A 215 11.62 -30.61 9.50
CA GLY A 215 11.81 -30.31 8.08
C GLY A 215 10.94 -29.16 7.53
N LYS A 216 9.93 -28.66 8.26
CA LYS A 216 8.94 -27.69 7.78
C LYS A 216 9.55 -26.44 7.16
N MET A 217 10.64 -25.93 7.72
CA MET A 217 11.35 -24.77 7.18
C MET A 217 11.93 -25.05 5.79
N GLY A 218 12.62 -26.18 5.61
CA GLY A 218 13.20 -26.56 4.32
C GLY A 218 12.12 -26.81 3.25
N PHE A 219 11.00 -27.43 3.63
CA PHE A 219 9.85 -27.58 2.74
C PHE A 219 9.20 -26.23 2.37
N ALA A 220 9.12 -25.29 3.31
CA ALA A 220 8.57 -23.96 3.05
C ALA A 220 9.45 -23.12 2.11
N ILE A 221 10.78 -23.33 2.14
CA ILE A 221 11.71 -22.66 1.22
C ILE A 221 11.67 -23.31 -0.17
N ALA A 222 11.36 -24.60 -0.26
CA ALA A 222 11.30 -25.34 -1.51
C ALA A 222 9.98 -25.18 -2.29
N ALA A 223 8.91 -24.73 -1.63
CA ALA A 223 7.57 -24.53 -2.20
C ALA A 223 7.43 -23.17 -2.91
#